data_AF-A0A962V1K1-F1
#
_entry.id   AF-A0A962V1K1-F1
#
_cell.length_a   1.000
_cell.length_b   1.000
_cell.length_c   1.000
_cell.angle_alpha   90.00
_cell.angle_beta   90.00
_cell.angle_gamma   90.00
#
_symmetry.space_group_name_H-M   'P 1'
#
loop_
_entity.id
_entity.type
_entity.pdbx_description
1 polymer ?
#
loop_
_entity_poly.entity_id
_entity_poly.type
_entity_poly.pdbx_seq_one_letter_code
_entity_poly.pdbx_strand_id
1 'polypeptide(L)'
;DTRLRFYGPEAGWHPLTIWGMGISSRYISGAGIPEIGLTSMGDQKLLMLDSTAGQPRYREAPYQRGATAHRPYFGDEGRPSSGWHAEFGDVNNDGLDDLFIAKGNVDQMPDSAMHDPNNLLLQQADGRFIEVGDTAGIGSIERSRGAGVVDLNLDGKLDIVVVNRRANFELYENSSALSGHWLQLELRQPGVNRYAAGAWIEVSSGDKHWFREISIGGGHASGRAGFEHFGLGAVPTVRYRITWPDGVTSAWQDSPVNQHLIITRSGRELHQKRL
;
A
#
# COMPACT_ATOMS: atom_id res chain seq x y z
N ASP A 1 -21.99 13.11 3.95
CA ASP A 1 -21.06 14.05 4.62
C ASP A 1 -19.66 13.47 4.47
N THR A 2 -18.82 14.06 3.62
CA THR A 2 -17.49 13.54 3.22
C THR A 2 -16.36 14.16 4.05
N ARG A 3 -16.67 14.67 5.24
CA ARG A 3 -15.67 15.24 6.14
C ARG A 3 -14.81 14.13 6.75
N LEU A 4 -13.50 14.22 6.54
CA LEU A 4 -12.52 13.43 7.27
C LEU A 4 -12.75 13.65 8.77
N ARG A 5 -12.96 12.56 9.50
CA ARG A 5 -13.24 12.58 10.94
C ARG A 5 -12.21 11.70 11.64
N PHE A 6 -11.62 12.23 12.71
CA PHE A 6 -10.80 11.43 13.61
C PHE A 6 -11.69 10.49 14.43
N TYR A 7 -11.29 9.22 14.53
CA TYR A 7 -11.96 8.21 15.34
C TYR A 7 -11.12 7.89 16.57
N GLY A 8 -11.47 8.48 17.71
CA GLY A 8 -10.89 8.17 19.02
C GLY A 8 -11.68 7.09 19.79
N PRO A 9 -11.24 6.75 21.01
CA PRO A 9 -11.92 5.78 21.88
C PRO A 9 -13.41 6.08 22.09
N GLU A 10 -13.78 7.36 22.18
CA GLU A 10 -15.17 7.84 22.29
C GLU A 10 -16.03 7.54 21.05
N ALA A 11 -15.40 7.34 19.89
CA ALA A 11 -16.07 6.92 18.67
C ALA A 11 -16.20 5.40 18.56
N GLY A 12 -15.71 4.62 19.54
CA GLY A 12 -15.68 3.15 19.48
C GLY A 12 -14.37 2.56 18.95
N TRP A 13 -13.34 3.40 18.75
CA TRP A 13 -12.02 2.92 18.35
C TRP A 13 -11.37 2.15 19.50
N HIS A 14 -10.96 0.90 19.25
CA HIS A 14 -10.26 0.10 20.23
C HIS A 14 -8.74 0.19 20.04
N PRO A 15 -7.96 0.34 21.13
CA PRO A 15 -6.51 0.29 21.03
C PRO A 15 -6.06 -1.11 20.60
N LEU A 16 -5.09 -1.14 19.68
CA LEU A 16 -4.41 -2.35 19.26
C LEU A 16 -3.02 -2.37 19.88
N THR A 17 -2.66 -3.50 20.50
CA THR A 17 -1.29 -3.76 20.94
C THR A 17 -0.70 -4.84 20.05
N ILE A 18 0.40 -4.51 19.37
CA ILE A 18 1.09 -5.40 18.45
C ILE A 18 2.59 -5.16 18.55
N TRP A 19 3.37 -6.24 18.44
CA TRP A 19 4.82 -6.16 18.28
C TRP A 19 5.13 -5.95 16.80
N GLY A 20 4.84 -4.76 16.29
CA GLY A 20 4.90 -4.43 14.87
C GLY A 20 5.92 -3.36 14.53
N MET A 21 6.32 -3.33 13.26
CA MET A 21 7.38 -2.44 12.74
C MET A 21 6.93 -1.66 11.50
N GLY A 22 6.01 -2.20 10.70
CA GLY A 22 5.46 -1.56 9.51
C GLY A 22 3.93 -1.48 9.55
N ILE A 23 3.40 -0.46 8.87
CA ILE A 23 1.98 -0.18 8.70
C ILE A 23 1.72 0.37 7.29
N SER A 24 0.68 -0.14 6.63
CA SER A 24 0.19 0.41 5.37
C SER A 24 -1.33 0.43 5.38
N SER A 25 -1.92 1.36 4.63
CA SER A 25 -3.38 1.43 4.49
C SER A 25 -3.79 1.53 3.03
N ARG A 26 -4.86 0.84 2.67
CA ARG A 26 -5.35 0.80 1.29
C ARG A 26 -6.81 0.39 1.20
N TYR A 27 -7.53 0.95 0.23
CA TYR A 27 -8.94 0.66 -0.03
C TYR A 27 -9.04 -0.55 -0.94
N ILE A 28 -9.09 -1.75 -0.36
CA ILE A 28 -9.07 -3.01 -1.11
C ILE A 28 -10.41 -3.74 -1.12
N SER A 29 -11.31 -3.45 -0.18
CA SER A 29 -12.64 -4.07 -0.14
C SER A 29 -13.73 -3.31 -0.91
N GLY A 30 -13.46 -2.07 -1.36
CA GLY A 30 -14.48 -1.18 -1.91
C GLY A 30 -15.45 -0.59 -0.88
N ALA A 31 -15.24 -0.82 0.43
CA ALA A 31 -16.12 -0.34 1.51
C ALA A 31 -16.01 1.17 1.81
N GLY A 32 -15.24 1.93 1.02
CA GLY A 32 -15.07 3.38 1.22
C GLY A 32 -14.30 3.79 2.48
N ILE A 33 -13.64 2.83 3.14
CA ILE A 33 -12.70 3.00 4.26
C ILE A 33 -11.50 2.08 3.98
N PRO A 34 -10.25 2.48 4.29
CA PRO A 34 -9.08 1.66 3.98
C PRO A 34 -8.98 0.46 4.92
N GLU A 35 -8.54 -0.69 4.41
CA GLU A 35 -7.94 -1.74 5.22
C GLU A 35 -6.55 -1.30 5.70
N ILE A 36 -6.08 -1.90 6.80
CA ILE A 36 -4.76 -1.62 7.38
C ILE A 36 -3.95 -2.92 7.43
N GLY A 37 -2.81 -2.94 6.74
CA GLY A 37 -1.81 -4.00 6.85
C GLY A 37 -0.79 -3.63 7.93
N LEU A 38 -0.58 -4.51 8.90
CA LEU A 38 0.39 -4.34 9.99
C LEU A 38 1.34 -5.51 9.99
N THR A 39 2.63 -5.22 10.10
CA THR A 39 3.60 -6.28 10.33
C THR A 39 3.72 -6.64 11.80
N SER A 40 4.16 -7.86 12.08
CA SER A 40 4.47 -8.31 13.43
C SER A 40 5.54 -9.40 13.48
N MET A 41 5.99 -9.74 14.69
CA MET A 41 6.61 -11.03 14.96
C MET A 41 5.52 -12.10 15.09
N GLY A 42 5.43 -13.01 14.12
CA GLY A 42 4.33 -13.97 13.96
C GLY A 42 3.35 -13.54 12.89
N ASP A 43 2.07 -13.40 13.26
CA ASP A 43 0.99 -13.10 12.33
C ASP A 43 1.10 -11.66 11.80
N GLN A 44 1.25 -11.53 10.48
CA GLN A 44 1.04 -10.25 9.80
C GLN A 44 -0.48 -10.01 9.77
N LYS A 45 -0.92 -8.83 10.20
CA LYS A 45 -2.34 -8.56 10.41
C LYS A 45 -2.88 -7.69 9.30
N LEU A 46 -3.84 -8.21 8.55
CA LEU A 46 -4.73 -7.40 7.74
C LEU A 46 -5.97 -7.06 8.58
N LEU A 47 -6.17 -5.79 8.86
CA LEU A 47 -7.32 -5.28 9.58
C LEU A 47 -8.34 -4.69 8.60
N MET A 48 -9.60 -5.05 8.80
CA MET A 48 -10.73 -4.56 8.02
C MET A 48 -11.73 -3.87 8.92
N LEU A 49 -12.48 -2.93 8.37
CA LEU A 49 -13.62 -2.36 9.07
C LEU A 49 -14.66 -3.45 9.38
N ASP A 50 -15.10 -3.48 10.63
CA ASP A 50 -16.25 -4.26 11.06
C ASP A 50 -17.53 -3.47 10.80
N SER A 51 -18.11 -3.66 9.62
CA SER A 51 -19.35 -3.00 9.20
C SER A 51 -20.56 -3.36 10.07
N THR A 52 -20.47 -4.41 10.88
CA THR A 52 -21.56 -4.85 11.78
C THR A 52 -21.53 -4.15 13.14
N ALA A 53 -20.42 -3.50 13.50
CA ALA A 53 -20.22 -2.95 14.84
C ALA A 53 -21.02 -1.67 15.12
N GLY A 54 -21.64 -1.05 14.11
CA GLY A 54 -22.34 0.25 14.26
C GLY A 54 -21.43 1.42 14.66
N GLN A 55 -20.12 1.16 14.77
CA GLN A 55 -19.06 2.07 15.18
C GLN A 55 -17.79 1.78 14.35
N PRO A 56 -16.89 2.75 14.15
CA PRO A 56 -15.59 2.63 13.46
C PRO A 56 -14.65 1.67 14.21
N ARG A 57 -14.87 0.37 14.03
CA ARG A 57 -14.08 -0.70 14.64
C ARG A 57 -13.38 -1.49 13.55
N TYR A 58 -12.11 -1.84 13.77
CA TYR A 58 -11.40 -2.78 12.93
C TYR A 58 -11.36 -4.17 13.57
N ARG A 59 -11.41 -5.18 12.73
CA ARG A 59 -11.22 -6.59 13.09
C ARG A 59 -10.17 -7.22 12.18
N GLU A 60 -9.52 -8.26 12.66
CA GLU A 60 -8.61 -9.05 11.83
C GLU A 60 -9.39 -9.74 10.71
N ALA A 61 -8.81 -9.70 9.50
CA ALA A 61 -9.32 -10.44 8.37
C ALA A 61 -9.28 -11.94 8.67
N PRO A 62 -10.28 -12.73 8.21
CA PRO A 62 -10.25 -14.18 8.37
C PRO A 62 -8.99 -14.79 7.75
N TYR A 63 -8.42 -15.82 8.38
CA TYR A 63 -7.23 -16.51 7.88
C TYR A 63 -7.34 -16.97 6.41
N GLN A 64 -8.54 -17.38 5.99
CA GLN A 64 -8.84 -17.80 4.61
C GLN A 64 -8.64 -16.69 3.56
N ARG A 65 -8.53 -15.43 3.98
CA ARG A 65 -8.19 -14.31 3.11
C ARG A 65 -6.74 -14.36 2.64
N GLY A 66 -5.86 -15.16 3.27
CA GLY A 66 -4.51 -15.44 2.79
C GLY A 66 -3.47 -14.35 3.09
N ALA A 67 -3.83 -13.28 3.79
CA ALA A 67 -2.93 -12.14 4.06
C ALA A 67 -2.06 -12.30 5.32
N THR A 68 -2.16 -13.43 6.03
CA THR A 68 -1.57 -13.57 7.37
C THR A 68 -0.05 -13.73 7.38
N ALA A 69 0.54 -14.32 6.34
CA ALA A 69 2.00 -14.45 6.14
C ALA A 69 2.83 -14.86 7.39
N HIS A 70 2.23 -15.62 8.30
CA HIS A 70 2.77 -15.93 9.63
C HIS A 70 3.99 -16.84 9.67
N ARG A 71 4.30 -17.52 8.56
CA ARG A 71 5.43 -18.45 8.43
C ARG A 71 6.08 -18.32 7.05
N PRO A 72 7.35 -18.72 6.90
CA PRO A 72 8.00 -18.88 5.59
C PRO A 72 7.18 -19.77 4.65
N TYR A 73 6.95 -19.32 3.43
CA TYR A 73 6.21 -20.09 2.42
C TYR A 73 7.11 -21.10 1.67
N PHE A 74 8.43 -21.05 1.85
CA PHE A 74 9.36 -22.09 1.39
C PHE A 74 9.22 -23.42 2.17
N GLY A 75 8.54 -23.41 3.33
CA GLY A 75 8.13 -24.62 4.04
C GLY A 75 9.20 -25.31 4.90
N ASP A 76 10.32 -24.64 5.14
CA ASP A 76 11.56 -25.22 5.67
C ASP A 76 11.76 -25.08 7.19
N GLU A 77 11.12 -24.11 7.86
CA GLU A 77 11.48 -23.80 9.26
C GLU A 77 10.38 -23.93 10.32
N GLY A 78 9.09 -23.96 9.96
CA GLY A 78 7.96 -24.10 10.90
C GLY A 78 7.80 -23.01 11.97
N ARG A 79 8.84 -22.20 12.18
CA ARG A 79 8.92 -21.06 13.09
C ARG A 79 8.19 -19.84 12.52
N PRO A 80 7.68 -18.95 13.38
CA PRO A 80 7.02 -17.73 12.98
C PRO A 80 7.93 -16.78 12.19
N SER A 81 7.33 -16.12 11.21
CA SER A 81 7.92 -15.01 10.46
C SER A 81 8.16 -13.79 11.35
N SER A 82 9.03 -12.87 10.92
CA SER A 82 9.20 -11.54 11.52
C SER A 82 9.12 -10.47 10.44
N GLY A 83 7.97 -9.79 10.35
CA GLY A 83 7.71 -8.76 9.34
C GLY A 83 8.11 -7.35 9.79
N TRP A 84 8.71 -6.59 8.89
CA TRP A 84 9.30 -5.27 9.17
C TRP A 84 8.68 -4.13 8.40
N HIS A 85 8.20 -4.41 7.19
CA HIS A 85 7.58 -3.45 6.30
C HIS A 85 6.38 -4.09 5.63
N ALA A 86 5.28 -3.36 5.54
CA ALA A 86 4.11 -3.73 4.75
C ALA A 86 3.86 -2.60 3.75
N GLU A 87 3.54 -2.95 2.52
CA GLU A 87 3.23 -1.94 1.51
C GLU A 87 2.25 -2.47 0.47
N PHE A 88 1.13 -1.76 0.36
CA PHE A 88 0.18 -2.02 -0.70
C PHE A 88 0.59 -1.37 -2.01
N GLY A 89 0.33 -2.05 -3.12
CA GLY A 89 0.43 -1.51 -4.47
C GLY A 89 -0.01 -2.54 -5.49
N ASP A 90 -0.78 -2.11 -6.49
CA ASP A 90 -1.18 -2.95 -7.63
C ASP A 90 0.04 -3.20 -8.54
N VAL A 91 0.72 -4.34 -8.35
CA VAL A 91 1.99 -4.65 -9.06
C VAL A 91 1.75 -5.27 -10.44
N ASN A 92 0.52 -5.71 -10.72
CA ASN A 92 0.14 -6.34 -11.97
C ASN A 92 -0.85 -5.48 -12.81
N ASN A 93 -1.16 -4.27 -12.35
CA ASN A 93 -2.10 -3.32 -12.94
C ASN A 93 -3.51 -3.89 -13.17
N ASP A 94 -3.97 -4.87 -12.39
CA ASP A 94 -5.29 -5.49 -12.60
C ASP A 94 -6.46 -4.69 -12.00
N GLY A 95 -6.15 -3.61 -11.28
CA GLY A 95 -7.10 -2.74 -10.59
C GLY A 95 -7.30 -3.08 -9.11
N LEU A 96 -6.56 -4.06 -8.57
CA LEU A 96 -6.57 -4.49 -7.19
C LEU A 96 -5.20 -4.26 -6.56
N ASP A 97 -5.14 -3.58 -5.41
CA ASP A 97 -3.85 -3.41 -4.74
C ASP A 97 -3.38 -4.71 -4.09
N ASP A 98 -2.16 -5.12 -4.40
CA ASP A 98 -1.46 -6.25 -3.79
C ASP A 98 -0.74 -5.84 -2.51
N LEU A 99 -0.18 -6.80 -1.78
CA LEU A 99 0.54 -6.55 -0.53
C LEU A 99 1.94 -7.16 -0.55
N PHE A 100 2.96 -6.30 -0.51
CA PHE A 100 4.34 -6.71 -0.26
C PHE A 100 4.66 -6.66 1.23
N ILE A 101 5.40 -7.65 1.73
CA ILE A 101 5.85 -7.69 3.13
C ILE A 101 7.34 -8.02 3.17
N ALA A 102 8.14 -7.06 3.65
CA ALA A 102 9.56 -7.29 3.91
C ALA A 102 9.73 -8.01 5.26
N LYS A 103 10.52 -9.08 5.27
CA LYS A 103 10.68 -9.97 6.42
C LYS A 103 12.13 -10.33 6.69
N GLY A 104 12.37 -10.85 7.88
CA GLY A 104 13.67 -11.33 8.30
C GLY A 104 13.81 -11.42 9.80
N ASN A 105 14.56 -12.41 10.29
CA ASN A 105 14.85 -12.54 11.72
C ASN A 105 15.45 -11.24 12.29
N VAL A 106 15.09 -10.89 13.54
CA VAL A 106 15.63 -9.69 14.24
C VAL A 106 17.15 -9.71 14.30
N ASP A 107 17.73 -10.86 14.62
CA ASP A 107 19.15 -11.14 14.43
C ASP A 107 19.35 -12.67 14.42
N GLN A 108 19.37 -13.32 15.57
CA GLN A 108 19.55 -14.77 15.72
C GLN A 108 18.53 -15.31 16.74
N MET A 109 17.29 -14.83 16.68
CA MET A 109 16.25 -15.28 17.60
C MET A 109 15.92 -16.75 17.29
N PRO A 110 16.15 -17.69 18.22
CA PRO A 110 16.00 -19.12 17.95
C PRO A 110 14.54 -19.53 17.75
N ASP A 111 13.60 -18.72 18.24
CA ASP A 111 12.16 -18.98 18.17
C ASP A 111 11.50 -18.36 16.92
N SER A 112 12.25 -17.64 16.09
CA SER A 112 11.78 -17.06 14.83
C SER A 112 12.44 -17.73 13.64
N ALA A 113 11.81 -17.67 12.47
CA ALA A 113 12.41 -18.13 11.23
C ALA A 113 13.76 -17.43 10.99
N MET A 114 14.80 -18.20 10.69
CA MET A 114 16.13 -17.77 10.30
C MET A 114 16.19 -17.45 8.80
N HIS A 115 15.50 -18.24 7.98
CA HIS A 115 15.32 -18.00 6.54
C HIS A 115 13.86 -17.60 6.30
N ASP A 116 13.61 -16.30 6.29
CA ASP A 116 12.25 -15.76 6.23
C ASP A 116 12.06 -14.94 4.95
N PRO A 117 11.60 -15.57 3.85
CA PRO A 117 11.55 -14.95 2.55
C PRO A 117 10.49 -13.86 2.48
N ASN A 118 10.80 -12.70 1.88
CA ASN A 118 9.81 -11.63 1.63
C ASN A 118 8.55 -12.17 0.94
N ASN A 119 7.38 -11.67 1.31
CA ASN A 119 6.11 -12.05 0.69
C ASN A 119 5.71 -11.04 -0.40
N LEU A 120 5.14 -11.54 -1.50
CA LEU A 120 4.32 -10.77 -2.41
C LEU A 120 2.97 -11.46 -2.53
N LEU A 121 1.94 -10.81 -2.00
CA LEU A 121 0.59 -11.34 -1.90
C LEU A 121 -0.29 -10.65 -2.95
N LEU A 122 -0.65 -11.36 -4.02
CA LEU A 122 -1.53 -10.81 -5.05
C LEU A 122 -2.99 -10.92 -4.65
N GLN A 123 -3.69 -9.79 -4.68
CA GLN A 123 -5.12 -9.78 -4.42
C GLN A 123 -5.89 -10.38 -5.59
N GLN A 124 -6.93 -11.14 -5.29
CA GLN A 124 -7.85 -11.72 -6.26
C GLN A 124 -9.19 -10.99 -6.22
N ALA A 125 -9.98 -11.14 -7.28
CA ALA A 125 -11.30 -10.48 -7.38
C ALA A 125 -12.29 -10.89 -6.27
N ASP A 126 -12.08 -12.05 -5.62
CA ASP A 126 -12.85 -12.50 -4.46
C ASP A 126 -12.34 -11.92 -3.11
N GLY A 127 -11.33 -11.07 -3.17
CA GLY A 127 -10.68 -10.41 -2.03
C GLY A 127 -9.67 -11.26 -1.28
N ARG A 128 -9.43 -12.52 -1.69
CA ARG A 128 -8.33 -13.35 -1.14
C ARG A 128 -6.99 -12.93 -1.73
N PHE A 129 -5.93 -13.23 -0.99
CA PHE A 129 -4.56 -13.03 -1.41
C PHE A 129 -3.90 -14.38 -1.73
N ILE A 130 -3.08 -14.40 -2.78
CA ILE A 130 -2.27 -15.55 -3.19
C ILE A 130 -0.80 -15.15 -3.08
N GLU A 131 -0.01 -15.97 -2.38
CA GLU A 131 1.44 -15.79 -2.31
C GLU A 131 2.09 -16.13 -3.64
N VAL A 132 2.92 -15.22 -4.15
CA VAL A 132 3.66 -15.39 -5.42
C VAL A 132 5.14 -15.00 -5.32
N GLY A 133 5.66 -14.70 -4.12
CA GLY A 133 7.01 -14.15 -3.94
C GLY A 133 8.12 -14.99 -4.55
N ASP A 134 8.01 -16.32 -4.49
CA ASP A 134 8.94 -17.25 -5.16
C ASP A 134 8.89 -17.10 -6.68
N THR A 135 7.69 -17.23 -7.26
CA THR A 135 7.49 -17.15 -8.71
C THR A 135 7.77 -15.77 -9.29
N ALA A 136 7.64 -14.72 -8.48
CA ALA A 136 8.00 -13.35 -8.83
C ALA A 136 9.52 -13.08 -8.68
N GLY A 137 10.27 -14.01 -8.09
CA GLY A 137 11.72 -13.88 -7.91
C GLY A 137 12.15 -12.91 -6.80
N ILE A 138 11.24 -12.59 -5.87
CA ILE A 138 11.49 -11.60 -4.79
C ILE A 138 11.66 -12.24 -3.41
N GLY A 139 11.61 -13.57 -3.32
CA GLY A 139 11.68 -14.35 -2.08
C GLY A 139 13.06 -14.38 -1.40
N SER A 140 13.75 -13.25 -1.34
CA SER A 140 15.03 -13.12 -0.63
C SER A 140 14.86 -13.45 0.84
N ILE A 141 15.76 -14.28 1.36
CA ILE A 141 15.87 -14.69 2.76
C ILE A 141 16.84 -13.81 3.56
N GLU A 142 17.37 -12.75 2.93
CA GLU A 142 18.14 -11.74 3.63
C GLU A 142 17.27 -11.05 4.70
N ARG A 143 17.93 -10.46 5.69
CA ARG A 143 17.22 -9.84 6.82
C ARG A 143 16.69 -8.47 6.44
N SER A 144 15.57 -8.46 5.73
CA SER A 144 14.92 -7.24 5.28
C SER A 144 14.43 -6.40 6.44
N ARG A 145 14.49 -5.07 6.29
CA ARG A 145 14.14 -4.09 7.31
C ARG A 145 13.20 -3.02 6.80
N GLY A 146 13.46 -2.50 5.61
CA GLY A 146 12.60 -1.54 4.95
C GLY A 146 12.41 -1.92 3.51
N ALA A 147 11.34 -1.43 2.91
CA ALA A 147 11.15 -1.56 1.47
C ALA A 147 10.41 -0.34 0.89
N GLY A 148 10.32 -0.34 -0.44
CA GLY A 148 9.50 0.57 -1.24
C GLY A 148 8.90 -0.18 -2.42
N VAL A 149 7.62 0.04 -2.70
CA VAL A 149 6.94 -0.44 -3.92
C VAL A 149 6.57 0.77 -4.77
N VAL A 150 7.32 1.02 -5.84
CA VAL A 150 7.28 2.27 -6.60
C VAL A 150 7.75 2.07 -8.03
N ASP A 151 7.18 2.78 -8.99
CA ASP A 151 7.66 2.84 -10.37
C ASP A 151 8.95 3.69 -10.43
N LEU A 152 10.12 3.05 -10.52
CA LEU A 152 11.41 3.74 -10.47
C LEU A 152 11.88 4.21 -11.83
N ASN A 153 11.55 3.45 -12.88
CA ASN A 153 11.99 3.71 -14.25
C ASN A 153 10.95 4.51 -15.06
N LEU A 154 9.80 4.86 -14.46
CA LEU A 154 8.69 5.60 -15.03
C LEU A 154 8.02 4.86 -16.21
N ASP A 155 7.95 3.53 -16.14
CA ASP A 155 7.31 2.71 -17.17
C ASP A 155 5.85 2.32 -16.85
N GLY A 156 5.36 2.73 -15.67
CA GLY A 156 4.02 2.43 -15.20
C GLY A 156 3.86 1.10 -14.48
N LYS A 157 4.97 0.42 -14.18
CA LYS A 157 4.98 -0.82 -13.40
C LYS A 157 5.63 -0.53 -12.07
N LEU A 158 5.07 -1.10 -11.01
CA LEU A 158 5.67 -0.96 -9.68
C LEU A 158 6.87 -1.90 -9.55
N ASP A 159 8.03 -1.33 -9.28
CA ASP A 159 9.26 -2.02 -8.88
C ASP A 159 9.31 -2.18 -7.35
N ILE A 160 10.24 -3.01 -6.87
CA ILE A 160 10.44 -3.23 -5.43
C ILE A 160 11.88 -2.94 -5.05
N VAL A 161 12.08 -2.15 -3.99
CA VAL A 161 13.38 -1.91 -3.35
C VAL A 161 13.34 -2.48 -1.95
N VAL A 162 14.38 -3.19 -1.55
CA VAL A 162 14.50 -3.77 -0.20
C VAL A 162 15.82 -3.37 0.44
N VAL A 163 15.73 -2.89 1.68
CA VAL A 163 16.89 -2.58 2.53
C VAL A 163 17.10 -3.73 3.51
N ASN A 164 18.29 -4.34 3.43
CA ASN A 164 18.66 -5.49 4.23
C ASN A 164 19.65 -5.11 5.34
N ARG A 165 19.54 -5.78 6.49
CA ARG A 165 20.48 -5.64 7.60
C ARG A 165 21.72 -6.50 7.36
N ARG A 166 22.90 -5.87 7.28
CA ARG A 166 24.21 -6.53 7.09
C ARG A 166 24.33 -7.34 5.78
N ALA A 167 23.52 -6.99 4.79
CA ALA A 167 23.59 -7.50 3.44
C ALA A 167 23.39 -6.33 2.45
N ASN A 168 23.55 -6.60 1.16
CA ASN A 168 23.34 -5.58 0.13
C ASN A 168 21.85 -5.19 0.05
N PHE A 169 21.59 -3.95 -0.37
CA PHE A 169 20.24 -3.57 -0.79
C PHE A 169 19.88 -4.34 -2.06
N GLU A 170 18.59 -4.59 -2.26
CA GLU A 170 18.07 -5.30 -3.41
C GLU A 170 17.10 -4.40 -4.18
N LEU A 171 17.15 -4.49 -5.51
CA LEU A 171 16.26 -3.79 -6.43
C LEU A 171 15.71 -4.81 -7.42
N TYR A 172 14.39 -4.86 -7.53
CA TYR A 172 13.66 -5.76 -8.40
C TYR A 172 12.86 -4.93 -9.40
N GLU A 173 13.29 -4.97 -10.66
CA GLU A 173 12.56 -4.37 -11.78
C GLU A 173 11.39 -5.28 -12.19
N ASN A 174 10.20 -4.69 -12.33
CA ASN A 174 9.02 -5.42 -12.75
C ASN A 174 9.00 -5.64 -14.27
N SER A 175 9.56 -6.77 -14.69
CA SER A 175 9.67 -7.15 -16.10
C SER A 175 8.40 -7.80 -16.69
N SER A 176 7.30 -7.87 -15.95
CA SER A 176 6.09 -8.55 -16.40
C SER A 176 5.43 -7.86 -17.61
N ALA A 177 4.76 -8.66 -18.45
CA ALA A 177 3.98 -8.16 -19.57
C ALA A 177 2.57 -7.79 -19.07
N LEU A 178 2.38 -6.54 -18.64
CA LEU A 178 1.11 -6.07 -18.11
C LEU A 178 0.15 -5.62 -19.23
N SER A 179 -1.14 -5.88 -19.03
CA SER A 179 -2.22 -5.44 -19.94
C SER A 179 -3.14 -4.38 -19.33
N GLY A 180 -2.89 -4.01 -18.07
CA GLY A 180 -3.70 -3.04 -17.33
C GLY A 180 -3.27 -1.60 -17.54
N HIS A 181 -4.24 -0.70 -17.44
CA HIS A 181 -4.02 0.73 -17.40
C HIS A 181 -3.60 1.19 -16.01
N TRP A 182 -2.94 2.33 -15.93
CA TRP A 182 -2.50 2.92 -14.67
C TRP A 182 -2.60 4.45 -14.71
N LEU A 183 -2.53 5.10 -13.55
CA LEU A 183 -2.37 6.54 -13.42
C LEU A 183 -1.47 6.83 -12.22
N GLN A 184 -0.52 7.73 -12.39
CA GLN A 184 0.34 8.16 -11.30
C GLN A 184 0.22 9.65 -11.03
N LEU A 185 -0.12 10.00 -9.80
CA LEU A 185 -0.39 11.38 -9.40
C LEU A 185 0.56 11.82 -8.28
N GLU A 186 1.31 12.90 -8.49
CA GLU A 186 2.10 13.56 -7.47
C GLU A 186 1.46 14.91 -7.12
N LEU A 187 1.24 15.18 -5.83
CA LEU A 187 0.62 16.43 -5.39
C LEU A 187 1.65 17.46 -4.95
N ARG A 188 1.43 18.72 -5.35
CA ARG A 188 2.23 19.87 -4.96
C ARG A 188 1.35 21.02 -4.48
N GLN A 189 1.81 21.72 -3.44
CA GLN A 189 1.19 22.97 -2.98
C GLN A 189 2.23 23.98 -2.49
N PRO A 190 1.90 25.29 -2.45
CA PRO A 190 2.74 26.29 -1.83
C PRO A 190 2.94 26.08 -0.31
N GLY A 191 3.96 26.70 0.26
CA GLY A 191 4.25 26.70 1.69
C GLY A 191 5.15 25.54 2.15
N VAL A 192 5.09 25.20 3.43
CA VAL A 192 5.99 24.21 4.06
C VAL A 192 5.64 22.76 3.72
N ASN A 193 4.34 22.45 3.64
CA ASN A 193 3.85 21.11 3.27
C ASN A 193 3.80 20.95 1.73
N ARG A 194 4.96 21.04 1.07
CA ARG A 194 5.05 21.11 -0.41
C ARG A 194 4.51 19.89 -1.14
N TYR A 195 4.47 18.74 -0.48
CA TYR A 195 3.99 17.47 -1.03
C TYR A 195 2.55 17.14 -0.62
N ALA A 196 1.87 18.09 0.03
CA ALA A 196 0.48 17.92 0.47
C ALA A 196 0.25 16.66 1.33
N ALA A 197 1.17 16.35 2.25
CA ALA A 197 0.96 15.28 3.23
C ALA A 197 -0.36 15.51 4.00
N GLY A 198 -1.19 14.47 4.12
CA GLY A 198 -2.56 14.50 4.63
C GLY A 198 -3.62 14.79 3.56
N ALA A 199 -3.25 15.02 2.30
CA ALA A 199 -4.20 15.15 1.20
C ALA A 199 -4.77 13.78 0.81
N TRP A 200 -5.95 13.81 0.22
CA TRP A 200 -6.67 12.65 -0.30
C TRP A 200 -6.88 12.79 -1.79
N ILE A 201 -6.44 11.80 -2.55
CA ILE A 201 -6.72 11.66 -3.96
C ILE A 201 -7.85 10.65 -4.12
N GLU A 202 -8.89 11.05 -4.85
CA GLU A 202 -9.94 10.16 -5.30
C GLU A 202 -9.89 10.07 -6.82
N VAL A 203 -9.80 8.85 -7.35
CA VAL A 203 -9.89 8.52 -8.78
C VAL A 203 -11.17 7.71 -9.00
N SER A 204 -11.91 7.99 -10.06
CA SER A 204 -13.16 7.31 -10.36
C SER A 204 -13.32 7.08 -11.87
N SER A 205 -13.92 5.94 -12.20
CA SER A 205 -14.39 5.60 -13.55
C SER A 205 -15.91 5.68 -13.67
N GLY A 206 -16.60 6.23 -12.66
CA GLY A 206 -18.04 6.11 -12.49
C GLY A 206 -18.41 4.91 -11.62
N ASP A 207 -18.12 3.70 -12.12
CA ASP A 207 -18.50 2.46 -11.43
C ASP A 207 -17.49 2.01 -10.37
N LYS A 208 -16.20 2.32 -10.58
CA LYS A 208 -15.11 2.02 -9.64
C LYS A 208 -14.51 3.30 -9.08
N HIS A 209 -14.09 3.24 -7.82
CA HIS A 209 -13.40 4.30 -7.11
C HIS A 209 -12.12 3.77 -6.47
N TRP A 210 -11.07 4.58 -6.55
CA TRP A 210 -9.80 4.34 -5.88
C TRP A 210 -9.46 5.56 -5.04
N PHE A 211 -8.90 5.31 -3.86
CA PHE A 211 -8.56 6.35 -2.91
C PHE A 211 -7.12 6.18 -2.43
N ARG A 212 -6.41 7.30 -2.27
CA ARG A 212 -5.06 7.36 -1.71
C ARG A 212 -4.96 8.54 -0.77
N GLU A 213 -4.44 8.30 0.43
CA GLU A 213 -3.99 9.36 1.31
C GLU A 213 -2.49 9.57 1.07
N ILE A 214 -2.08 10.83 0.93
CA ILE A 214 -0.65 11.18 0.92
C ILE A 214 -0.13 11.10 2.35
N SER A 215 0.50 9.98 2.67
CA SER A 215 1.16 9.75 3.96
C SER A 215 2.68 9.77 3.80
N ILE A 216 3.38 9.99 4.92
CA ILE A 216 4.84 9.89 4.98
C ILE A 216 5.18 8.81 6.02
N GLY A 217 6.07 7.89 5.65
CA GLY A 217 6.47 6.76 6.50
C GLY A 217 5.73 5.47 6.13
N GLY A 218 5.36 4.69 7.14
CA GLY A 218 4.69 3.38 6.98
C GLY A 218 5.62 2.17 7.04
N GLY A 219 6.94 2.39 6.90
CA GLY A 219 7.94 1.33 6.90
C GLY A 219 9.00 1.47 7.97
N HIS A 220 9.55 0.35 8.44
CA HIS A 220 10.76 0.40 9.24
C HIS A 220 11.96 0.75 8.35
N ALA A 221 12.74 1.76 8.74
CA ALA A 221 13.90 2.24 7.98
C ALA A 221 13.60 2.62 6.50
N SER A 222 12.34 2.91 6.15
CA SER A 222 11.94 3.38 4.82
C SER A 222 10.76 4.35 4.89
N GLY A 223 10.45 4.98 3.76
CA GLY A 223 9.29 5.85 3.60
C GLY A 223 9.07 6.18 2.14
N ARG A 224 7.83 6.54 1.79
CA ARG A 224 7.44 6.92 0.43
C ARG A 224 7.31 8.43 0.28
N ALA A 225 7.64 8.93 -0.91
CA ALA A 225 7.32 10.26 -1.39
C ALA A 225 7.29 10.25 -2.91
N GLY A 226 6.43 11.06 -3.53
CA GLY A 226 6.33 11.18 -4.99
C GLY A 226 4.96 10.76 -5.51
N PHE A 227 4.95 10.02 -6.61
CA PHE A 227 3.73 9.56 -7.27
C PHE A 227 2.98 8.50 -6.46
N GLU A 228 1.68 8.72 -6.27
CA GLU A 228 0.77 7.66 -5.87
C GLU A 228 0.28 6.89 -7.09
N HIS A 229 0.46 5.57 -7.06
CA HIS A 229 0.06 4.67 -8.13
C HIS A 229 -1.40 4.20 -7.98
N PHE A 230 -2.09 4.24 -9.11
CA PHE A 230 -3.41 3.68 -9.31
C PHE A 230 -3.33 2.70 -10.48
N GLY A 231 -3.33 1.40 -10.20
CA GLY A 231 -3.63 0.42 -11.23
C GLY A 231 -5.14 0.42 -11.49
N LEU A 232 -5.52 0.40 -12.76
CA LEU A 232 -6.88 0.67 -13.23
C LEU A 232 -7.48 -0.52 -13.99
N GLY A 233 -6.72 -1.61 -14.19
CA GLY A 233 -7.16 -2.75 -14.98
C GLY A 233 -7.54 -2.33 -16.40
N ALA A 234 -8.68 -2.80 -16.90
CA ALA A 234 -9.14 -2.49 -18.25
C ALA A 234 -9.78 -1.08 -18.42
N VAL A 235 -9.72 -0.20 -17.41
CA VAL A 235 -10.38 1.12 -17.46
C VAL A 235 -9.54 2.11 -18.27
N PRO A 236 -10.04 2.64 -19.41
CA PRO A 236 -9.23 3.44 -20.33
C PRO A 236 -9.23 4.95 -20.03
N THR A 237 -10.16 5.43 -19.19
CA THR A 237 -10.31 6.84 -18.84
C THR A 237 -10.83 6.96 -17.43
N VAL A 238 -10.36 7.96 -16.70
CA VAL A 238 -10.80 8.24 -15.34
C VAL A 238 -10.99 9.73 -15.14
N ARG A 239 -11.62 10.08 -14.03
CA ARG A 239 -11.57 11.42 -13.47
C ARG A 239 -11.00 11.37 -12.06
N TYR A 240 -10.41 12.46 -11.61
CA TYR A 240 -9.88 12.57 -10.26
C TYR A 240 -10.27 13.88 -9.58
N ARG A 241 -10.26 13.87 -8.25
CA ARG A 241 -10.34 15.08 -7.42
C ARG A 241 -9.43 14.94 -6.20
N ILE A 242 -9.07 16.07 -5.62
CA ILE A 242 -8.16 16.13 -4.47
C ILE A 242 -8.85 16.86 -3.34
N THR A 243 -8.88 16.25 -2.16
CA THR A 243 -9.13 16.95 -0.89
C THR A 243 -7.78 17.28 -0.28
N TRP A 244 -7.45 18.56 -0.24
CA TRP A 244 -6.16 19.06 0.25
C TRP A 244 -6.07 19.00 1.78
N PRO A 245 -4.86 19.14 2.38
CA PRO A 245 -4.69 19.01 3.84
C PRO A 245 -5.47 20.05 4.66
N ASP A 246 -5.88 21.16 4.04
CA ASP A 246 -6.73 22.19 4.65
C ASP A 246 -8.23 21.90 4.51
N GLY A 247 -8.60 20.73 3.98
CA GLY A 247 -9.98 20.28 3.78
C GLY A 247 -10.67 20.85 2.55
N VAL A 248 -10.00 21.69 1.75
CA VAL A 248 -10.56 22.18 0.48
C VAL A 248 -10.55 21.05 -0.54
N THR A 249 -11.71 20.73 -1.12
CA THR A 249 -11.82 19.75 -2.21
C THR A 249 -11.90 20.45 -3.56
N SER A 250 -11.11 19.96 -4.52
CA SER A 250 -11.15 20.43 -5.92
C SER A 250 -12.42 19.97 -6.64
N ALA A 251 -12.74 20.61 -7.77
CA ALA A 251 -13.64 20.01 -8.74
C ALA A 251 -13.02 18.71 -9.32
N TRP A 252 -13.87 17.86 -9.90
CA TRP A 252 -13.42 16.71 -10.69
C TRP A 252 -12.68 17.18 -11.95
N GLN A 253 -11.64 16.45 -12.34
CA GLN A 253 -10.86 16.66 -13.56
C GLN A 253 -10.81 15.35 -14.33
N ASP A 254 -11.05 15.38 -15.64
CA ASP A 254 -10.89 14.21 -16.51
C ASP A 254 -9.40 13.98 -16.81
N SER A 255 -9.02 12.72 -16.99
CA SER A 255 -7.65 12.33 -17.28
C SER A 255 -7.60 11.09 -18.18
N PRO A 256 -6.79 11.09 -19.26
CA PRO A 256 -6.39 9.84 -19.87
C PRO A 256 -5.57 9.00 -18.89
N VAL A 257 -5.48 7.70 -19.15
CA VAL A 257 -4.66 6.77 -18.37
C VAL A 257 -3.25 6.63 -18.97
N ASN A 258 -2.40 5.85 -18.31
CA ASN A 258 -1.02 5.52 -18.66
C ASN A 258 -0.12 6.76 -18.72
N GLN A 259 -0.12 7.54 -17.64
CA GLN A 259 0.69 8.74 -17.53
C GLN A 259 0.99 9.13 -16.09
N HIS A 260 2.09 9.88 -15.93
CA HIS A 260 2.45 10.59 -14.72
C HIS A 260 1.96 12.03 -14.78
N LEU A 261 1.26 12.49 -13.75
CA LEU A 261 0.81 13.87 -13.61
C LEU A 261 1.26 14.48 -12.28
N ILE A 262 1.95 15.61 -12.37
CA ILE A 262 2.20 16.49 -11.23
C ILE A 262 1.05 17.47 -11.14
N ILE A 263 0.29 17.41 -10.05
CA ILE A 263 -0.87 18.26 -9.79
C ILE A 263 -0.50 19.32 -8.76
N THR A 264 -0.47 20.59 -9.19
CA THR A 264 -0.16 21.73 -8.33
C THR A 264 -1.41 22.55 -8.03
N ARG A 265 -1.65 22.89 -6.76
CA ARG A 265 -2.72 23.83 -6.39
C ARG A 265 -2.25 25.28 -6.43
N SER A 266 -3.09 26.16 -6.99
CA SER A 266 -3.02 27.62 -6.77
C SER A 266 -4.38 28.12 -6.30
N GLY A 267 -4.50 28.44 -5.00
CA GLY A 267 -5.81 28.77 -4.42
C GLY A 267 -6.78 27.58 -4.50
N ARG A 268 -7.83 27.68 -5.33
CA ARG A 268 -8.77 26.58 -5.61
C ARG A 268 -8.56 25.91 -6.97
N GLU A 269 -7.66 26.45 -7.79
CA GLU A 269 -7.38 25.93 -9.12
C GLU A 269 -6.33 24.83 -9.06
N LEU A 270 -6.43 23.90 -10.02
CA LEU A 270 -5.46 22.84 -10.24
C LEU A 270 -4.71 23.10 -11.54
N HIS A 271 -3.39 22.98 -11.49
CA HIS A 271 -2.52 22.98 -12.66
C HIS A 271 -1.90 21.60 -12.81
N GLN A 272 -1.86 21.10 -14.04
CA GLN A 272 -1.35 19.77 -14.36
C GLN A 272 -0.07 19.91 -15.19
N LYS A 273 0.94 19.11 -14.86
CA LYS A 273 2.13 18.92 -15.70
C LYS A 273 2.33 17.43 -15.94
N ARG A 274 2.31 17.01 -17.20
CA ARG A 274 2.67 15.67 -17.63
C ARG A 274 4.19 15.53 -17.69
N LEU A 275 4.70 14.37 -17.28
CA LEU A 275 6.10 13.97 -17.51
C LEU A 275 6.24 13.15 -18.80
#